data_AF-A0A3B3YID1-F1
#
_entry.id   AF-A0A3B3YID1-F1
#
_cell.length_a   1.000
_cell.length_b   1.000
_cell.length_c   1.000
_cell.angle_alpha   90.00
_cell.angle_beta   90.00
_cell.angle_gamma   90.00
#
_symmetry.space_group_name_H-M   'P 1'
#
loop_
_entity.id
_entity.type
_entity.pdbx_description
1 polymer ?
#
loop_
_entity_poly.entity_id
_entity_poly.type
_entity_poly.pdbx_seq_one_letter_code
_entity_poly.pdbx_strand_id
1 'polypeptide(L)'
;MSFWAVTFLEFWKRKMATLAHHWDCMDFHEEEERPRPEFAATAPTVEENPVTGVKEPYFPEKTRLSRMFTGSMVIVLMLCVVIIFLVTVVMCRGVISVMMYQSGSPVLRTEAGTIANICSSIVNLGFILVMGQVYTALAEQLTKWEMHRTQTQHDNAFTLKVFIFQFVNFYSSPFYVAFFKGRFVGYPTNYGTLFGMRNEDCGPGGCLIELAEQLFIIMVGKQLINNIQEFIIPKVKAWRQKRTLASVLGDDEQDEPRRWEEDYKLVPCGGLFEEYLEMVLQFGFITIFVAAFPLAPLFALLNNWVEIRLDAHKFVCEYRRPVAERAQNIGVWFNILEALSHLSVIANAFLIAFTSDFLPRLLYQYKFSNDLNGYVNFTLAYAPLNYTDYPRCRYKAFRDNDGMYTLFYWELLAVRLGFIIAFEHVVFFVLRAIDWIVPDVPESLELKIKRERYLAKQALAENQEALLQATRPLD
;
A
#
# COMPACT_ATOMS: atom_id res chain seq x y z
N MET A 1 6.67 6.82 -15.18
CA MET A 1 6.42 6.02 -13.97
C MET A 1 5.25 5.09 -14.12
N SER A 2 4.05 5.54 -14.53
CA SER A 2 2.92 4.65 -14.78
C SER A 2 3.23 3.54 -15.80
N PHE A 3 3.91 3.87 -16.91
CA PHE A 3 4.42 2.86 -17.85
C PHE A 3 5.37 1.87 -17.20
N TRP A 4 6.32 2.36 -16.39
CA TRP A 4 7.25 1.50 -15.67
C TRP A 4 6.50 0.53 -14.74
N ALA A 5 5.52 1.01 -13.97
CA ALA A 5 4.76 0.18 -13.04
C ALA A 5 4.06 -0.99 -13.74
N VAL A 6 3.38 -0.74 -14.86
CA VAL A 6 2.72 -1.81 -15.63
C VAL A 6 3.74 -2.74 -16.28
N THR A 7 4.78 -2.21 -16.94
CA THR A 7 5.82 -3.07 -17.51
C THR A 7 6.47 -3.96 -16.44
N PHE A 8 6.70 -3.44 -15.24
CA PHE A 8 7.20 -4.21 -14.11
C PHE A 8 6.25 -5.35 -13.73
N LEU A 9 4.94 -5.10 -13.64
CA LEU A 9 3.94 -6.12 -13.34
C LEU A 9 3.84 -7.18 -14.44
N GLU A 10 3.87 -6.79 -15.72
CA GLU A 10 3.89 -7.72 -16.84
C GLU A 10 5.14 -8.61 -16.84
N PHE A 11 6.31 -8.02 -16.61
CA PHE A 11 7.55 -8.81 -16.45
C PHE A 11 7.50 -9.72 -15.21
N TRP A 12 6.90 -9.27 -14.12
CA TRP A 12 6.75 -10.06 -12.91
C TRP A 12 5.80 -11.25 -13.11
N LYS A 13 4.67 -11.07 -13.80
CA LYS A 13 3.76 -12.19 -14.19
C LYS A 13 4.50 -13.26 -14.98
N ARG A 14 5.25 -12.85 -16.00
CA ARG A 14 6.06 -13.77 -16.83
C ARG A 14 7.13 -14.51 -16.02
N LYS A 15 7.80 -13.79 -15.11
CA LYS A 15 8.83 -14.37 -14.24
C LYS A 15 8.21 -15.37 -13.26
N MET A 16 7.07 -15.04 -12.69
CA MET A 16 6.30 -15.88 -11.78
C MET A 16 5.87 -17.18 -12.46
N ALA A 17 5.31 -17.12 -13.67
CA ALA A 17 4.95 -18.33 -14.43
C ALA A 17 6.16 -19.24 -14.69
N THR A 18 7.32 -18.64 -15.02
CA THR A 18 8.57 -19.39 -15.24
C THR A 18 9.07 -20.05 -13.96
N LEU A 19 8.99 -19.36 -12.82
CA LEU A 19 9.40 -19.89 -11.52
C LEU A 19 8.44 -20.99 -11.04
N ALA A 20 7.14 -20.80 -11.19
CA ALA A 20 6.13 -21.79 -10.83
C ALA A 20 6.34 -23.10 -11.59
N HIS A 21 6.63 -23.06 -12.89
CA HIS A 21 6.99 -24.26 -13.65
C HIS A 21 8.32 -24.85 -13.21
N HIS A 22 9.35 -24.01 -13.02
CA HIS A 22 10.67 -24.49 -12.65
C HIS A 22 10.71 -25.18 -11.28
N TRP A 23 9.88 -24.74 -10.33
CA TRP A 23 9.77 -25.29 -8.99
C TRP A 23 8.63 -26.31 -8.83
N ASP A 24 8.01 -26.74 -9.93
CA ASP A 24 6.91 -27.72 -9.92
C ASP A 24 5.77 -27.32 -8.96
N CYS A 25 5.44 -26.03 -8.97
CA CYS A 25 4.38 -25.41 -8.18
C CYS A 25 3.24 -24.88 -9.06
N MET A 26 3.26 -25.17 -10.37
CA MET A 26 2.12 -24.93 -11.26
C MET A 26 0.93 -25.75 -10.78
N ASP A 27 -0.27 -25.19 -10.84
CA ASP A 27 -1.55 -25.86 -10.55
C ASP A 27 -1.72 -26.40 -9.11
N PHE A 28 -0.79 -26.07 -8.19
CA PHE A 28 -0.79 -26.49 -6.78
C PHE A 28 -2.10 -26.18 -6.04
N HIS A 29 -2.70 -25.00 -6.29
CA HIS A 29 -3.93 -24.60 -5.60
C HIS A 29 -5.14 -25.48 -5.97
N GLU A 30 -5.20 -25.97 -7.20
CA GLU A 30 -6.34 -26.72 -7.71
C GLU A 30 -6.23 -28.21 -7.39
N GLU A 31 -5.01 -28.77 -7.45
CA GLU A 31 -4.79 -30.21 -7.36
C GLU A 31 -4.44 -30.71 -5.94
N GLU A 32 -3.75 -29.91 -5.12
CA GLU A 32 -3.08 -30.43 -3.91
C GLU A 32 -3.44 -29.73 -2.59
N GLU A 33 -4.07 -28.54 -2.62
CA GLU A 33 -4.29 -27.77 -1.40
C GLU A 33 -5.37 -28.39 -0.48
N ARG A 34 -4.95 -28.82 0.72
CA ARG A 34 -5.84 -29.44 1.71
C ARG A 34 -6.68 -28.39 2.46
N PRO A 35 -7.89 -28.77 2.94
CA PRO A 35 -8.66 -27.89 3.81
C PRO A 35 -7.91 -27.62 5.11
N ARG A 36 -8.05 -26.40 5.64
CA ARG A 36 -7.41 -25.99 6.90
C ARG A 36 -7.91 -26.87 8.06
N PRO A 37 -7.05 -27.23 9.03
CA PRO A 37 -7.47 -28.05 10.18
C PRO A 37 -8.65 -27.46 10.97
N GLU A 38 -8.63 -26.14 11.20
CA GLU A 38 -9.71 -25.41 11.90
C GLU A 38 -11.03 -25.48 11.14
N PHE A 39 -10.96 -25.38 9.80
CA PHE A 39 -12.11 -25.50 8.93
C PHE A 39 -12.67 -26.93 8.96
N ALA A 40 -11.80 -27.93 8.83
CA ALA A 40 -12.20 -29.33 8.88
C ALA A 40 -12.83 -29.73 10.22
N ALA A 41 -12.38 -29.16 11.33
CA ALA A 41 -12.91 -29.44 12.66
C ALA A 41 -14.26 -28.74 12.94
N THR A 42 -14.49 -27.57 12.36
CA THR A 42 -15.64 -26.70 12.68
C THR A 42 -16.72 -26.70 11.60
N ALA A 43 -16.45 -27.31 10.45
CA ALA A 43 -17.41 -27.39 9.35
C ALA A 43 -18.69 -28.14 9.80
N PRO A 44 -19.88 -27.57 9.57
CA PRO A 44 -21.14 -28.15 10.05
C PRO A 44 -21.62 -29.33 9.19
N THR A 45 -21.14 -29.43 7.96
CA THR A 45 -21.63 -30.39 6.95
C THR A 45 -20.46 -31.02 6.19
N VAL A 46 -20.70 -32.17 5.58
CA VAL A 46 -19.76 -32.86 4.69
C VAL A 46 -20.47 -33.09 3.36
N GLU A 47 -19.81 -32.76 2.26
CA GLU A 47 -20.33 -32.90 0.90
C GLU A 47 -19.34 -33.68 0.03
N GLU A 48 -19.84 -34.40 -0.97
CA GLU A 48 -18.98 -35.16 -1.88
C GLU A 48 -18.45 -34.26 -2.99
N ASN A 49 -17.13 -34.26 -3.18
CA ASN A 49 -16.50 -33.47 -4.22
C ASN A 49 -16.83 -34.07 -5.60
N PRO A 50 -17.40 -33.29 -6.54
CA PRO A 50 -17.83 -33.82 -7.84
C PRO A 50 -16.68 -34.26 -8.75
N VAL A 51 -15.45 -33.83 -8.48
CA VAL A 51 -14.26 -34.18 -9.28
C VAL A 51 -13.56 -35.41 -8.72
N THR A 52 -13.32 -35.45 -7.41
CA THR A 52 -12.55 -36.52 -6.77
C THR A 52 -13.42 -37.66 -6.23
N GLY A 53 -14.74 -37.45 -6.05
CA GLY A 53 -15.65 -38.40 -5.42
C GLY A 53 -15.41 -38.58 -3.91
N VAL A 54 -14.56 -37.75 -3.30
CA VAL A 54 -14.22 -37.84 -1.87
C VAL A 54 -15.15 -36.95 -1.05
N LYS A 55 -15.63 -37.46 0.09
CA LYS A 55 -16.41 -36.67 1.06
C LYS A 55 -15.52 -35.69 1.80
N GLU A 56 -15.80 -34.40 1.66
CA GLU A 56 -15.01 -33.31 2.22
C GLU A 56 -15.86 -32.39 3.11
N PRO A 57 -15.28 -31.77 4.15
CA PRO A 57 -15.96 -30.78 4.96
C PRO A 57 -16.45 -29.61 4.10
N TYR A 58 -17.73 -29.24 4.25
CA TYR A 58 -18.39 -28.20 3.48
C TYR A 58 -19.04 -27.14 4.38
N PHE A 59 -18.99 -25.88 3.94
CA PHE A 59 -19.62 -24.75 4.61
C PHE A 59 -20.52 -23.99 3.61
N PRO A 60 -21.81 -23.77 3.89
CA PRO A 60 -22.73 -23.18 2.92
C PRO A 60 -22.32 -21.77 2.48
N GLU A 61 -22.26 -21.57 1.17
CA GLU A 61 -21.80 -20.30 0.58
C GLU A 61 -22.69 -19.12 0.96
N LYS A 62 -24.01 -19.31 1.02
CA LYS A 62 -24.95 -18.23 1.41
C LYS A 62 -24.67 -17.71 2.81
N THR A 63 -24.38 -18.61 3.75
CA THR A 63 -24.00 -18.22 5.12
C THR A 63 -22.62 -17.55 5.15
N ARG A 64 -21.68 -18.01 4.31
CA ARG A 64 -20.35 -17.39 4.18
C ARG A 64 -20.47 -15.96 3.67
N LEU A 65 -21.20 -15.75 2.58
CA LEU A 65 -21.41 -14.45 1.99
C LEU A 65 -22.06 -13.49 2.98
N SER A 66 -23.08 -13.94 3.73
CA SER A 66 -23.68 -13.10 4.78
C SER A 66 -22.67 -12.69 5.84
N ARG A 67 -21.77 -13.60 6.27
CA ARG A 67 -20.70 -13.27 7.22
C ARG A 67 -19.69 -12.30 6.59
N MET A 68 -19.27 -12.53 5.36
CA MET A 68 -18.36 -11.63 4.64
C MET A 68 -18.93 -10.22 4.48
N PHE A 69 -20.24 -10.07 4.22
CA PHE A 69 -20.89 -8.77 4.16
C PHE A 69 -20.88 -8.07 5.52
N THR A 70 -21.23 -8.76 6.60
CA THR A 70 -21.15 -8.20 7.96
C THR A 70 -19.71 -7.83 8.32
N GLY A 71 -18.74 -8.66 7.96
CA GLY A 71 -17.31 -8.36 8.15
C GLY A 71 -16.85 -7.14 7.36
N SER A 72 -17.27 -7.03 6.10
CA SER A 72 -17.00 -5.86 5.26
C SER A 72 -17.59 -4.58 5.85
N MET A 73 -18.77 -4.64 6.47
CA MET A 73 -19.35 -3.48 7.18
C MET A 73 -18.52 -3.05 8.39
N VAL A 74 -17.96 -4.00 9.16
CA VAL A 74 -17.04 -3.69 10.27
C VAL A 74 -15.78 -2.99 9.74
N ILE A 75 -15.25 -3.41 8.59
CA ILE A 75 -14.10 -2.76 7.96
C ILE A 75 -14.44 -1.33 7.55
N VAL A 76 -15.58 -1.10 6.90
CA VAL A 76 -16.02 0.24 6.51
C VAL A 76 -16.17 1.16 7.72
N LEU A 77 -16.74 0.67 8.82
CA LEU A 77 -16.81 1.44 10.08
C LEU A 77 -15.42 1.81 10.60
N MET A 78 -14.45 0.90 10.55
CA MET A 78 -13.07 1.18 10.97
C MET A 78 -12.39 2.18 10.04
N LEU A 79 -12.64 2.14 8.72
CA LEU A 79 -12.15 3.15 7.79
C LEU A 79 -12.70 4.54 8.12
N CYS A 80 -13.98 4.64 8.49
CA CYS A 80 -14.57 5.89 8.98
C CYS A 80 -13.87 6.40 10.24
N VAL A 81 -13.50 5.52 11.19
CA VAL A 81 -12.74 5.89 12.39
C VAL A 81 -11.38 6.49 12.03
N VAL A 82 -10.67 5.93 11.05
CA VAL A 82 -9.38 6.48 10.58
C VAL A 82 -9.57 7.88 9.99
N ILE A 83 -10.62 8.11 9.21
CA ILE A 83 -10.92 9.43 8.65
C ILE A 83 -11.24 10.45 9.76
N ILE A 84 -12.06 10.07 10.75
CA ILE A 84 -12.37 10.93 11.91
C ILE A 84 -11.08 11.29 12.66
N PHE A 85 -10.20 10.32 12.86
CA PHE A 85 -8.92 10.57 13.51
C PHE A 85 -8.02 11.51 12.69
N LEU A 86 -7.93 11.33 11.37
CA LEU A 86 -7.20 12.26 10.50
C LEU A 86 -7.71 13.69 10.67
N VAL A 87 -9.03 13.88 10.66
CA VAL A 87 -9.64 15.19 10.92
C VAL A 87 -9.24 15.71 12.30
N THR A 88 -9.19 14.84 13.30
CA THR A 88 -8.79 15.19 14.67
C THR A 88 -7.33 15.64 14.73
N VAL A 89 -6.41 14.97 14.04
CA VAL A 89 -4.99 15.36 13.96
C VAL A 89 -4.82 16.71 13.27
N VAL A 90 -5.55 16.94 12.18
CA VAL A 90 -5.57 18.24 11.47
C VAL A 90 -6.11 19.33 12.40
N MET A 91 -7.20 19.07 13.12
CA MET A 91 -7.76 20.01 14.10
C MET A 91 -6.76 20.30 15.24
N CYS A 92 -6.06 19.29 15.75
CA CYS A 92 -5.02 19.45 16.77
C CYS A 92 -3.89 20.36 16.29
N ARG A 93 -3.45 20.23 15.02
CA ARG A 93 -2.46 21.13 14.43
C ARG A 93 -2.94 22.58 14.43
N GLY A 94 -4.19 22.81 14.01
CA GLY A 94 -4.82 24.13 14.04
C GLY A 94 -4.85 24.73 15.45
N VAL A 95 -5.26 23.94 16.45
CA VAL A 95 -5.33 24.36 17.85
C VAL A 95 -3.95 24.72 18.41
N ILE A 96 -2.93 23.86 18.19
CA ILE A 96 -1.55 24.12 18.64
C ILE A 96 -1.03 25.41 18.00
N SER A 97 -1.26 25.61 16.69
CA SER A 97 -0.85 26.84 16.01
C SER A 97 -1.50 28.08 16.61
N VAL A 98 -2.78 28.03 16.97
CA VAL A 98 -3.50 29.17 17.60
C VAL A 98 -2.98 29.42 19.01
N MET A 99 -2.79 28.38 19.81
CA MET A 99 -2.26 28.48 21.17
C MET A 99 -0.84 29.07 21.19
N MET A 100 0.02 28.66 20.26
CA MET A 100 1.38 29.20 20.15
C MET A 100 1.37 30.65 19.66
N TYR A 101 0.43 31.03 18.80
CA TYR A 101 0.30 32.42 18.35
C TYR A 101 -0.17 33.35 19.48
N GLN A 102 -0.99 32.83 20.40
CA GLN A 102 -1.44 33.55 21.59
C GLN A 102 -0.37 33.62 22.69
N SER A 103 0.65 32.77 22.65
CA SER A 103 1.80 32.85 23.57
C SER A 103 2.61 34.11 23.27
N GLY A 104 2.80 34.97 24.27
CA GLY A 104 3.45 36.28 24.13
C GLY A 104 4.95 36.24 23.79
N SER A 105 5.52 35.07 23.48
CA SER A 105 6.95 34.92 23.18
C SER A 105 7.23 35.04 21.67
N PRO A 106 8.15 35.95 21.25
CA PRO A 106 8.33 36.27 19.83
C PRO A 106 8.91 35.10 19.02
N VAL A 107 9.80 34.30 19.61
CA VAL A 107 10.41 33.11 18.99
C VAL A 107 9.37 32.02 18.73
N LEU A 108 8.45 31.83 19.66
CA LEU A 108 7.41 30.81 19.58
C LEU A 108 6.35 31.17 18.53
N ARG A 109 6.18 32.47 18.28
CA ARG A 109 5.24 33.00 17.28
C ARG A 109 5.78 32.88 15.85
N THR A 110 7.09 33.01 15.65
CA THR A 110 7.73 32.83 14.33
C THR A 110 7.82 31.37 13.93
N GLU A 111 8.10 30.46 14.88
CA GLU A 111 8.25 29.02 14.62
C GLU A 111 6.99 28.19 14.92
N ALA A 112 5.86 28.82 15.24
CA ALA A 112 4.62 28.15 15.61
C ALA A 112 4.17 27.13 14.55
N GLY A 113 4.28 27.48 13.27
CA GLY A 113 3.87 26.60 12.16
C GLY A 113 4.75 25.35 12.05
N THR A 114 6.06 25.51 12.19
CA THR A 114 7.05 24.43 12.14
C THR A 114 6.87 23.48 13.32
N ILE A 115 6.76 24.03 14.54
CA ILE A 115 6.61 23.25 15.77
C ILE A 115 5.27 22.51 15.78
N ALA A 116 4.17 23.17 15.40
CA ALA A 116 2.86 22.53 15.29
C ALA A 116 2.87 21.38 14.27
N ASN A 117 3.59 21.53 13.16
CA ASN A 117 3.73 20.47 12.15
C ASN A 117 4.49 19.26 12.69
N ILE A 118 5.62 19.48 13.39
CA ILE A 118 6.42 18.41 13.98
C ILE A 118 5.62 17.67 15.06
N CYS A 119 4.99 18.39 16.00
CA CYS A 119 4.17 17.78 17.05
C CYS A 119 2.99 16.98 16.49
N SER A 120 2.25 17.55 15.53
CA SER A 120 1.14 16.85 14.86
C SER A 120 1.60 15.60 14.12
N SER A 121 2.75 15.66 13.44
CA SER A 121 3.32 14.52 12.73
C SER A 121 3.73 13.37 13.66
N ILE A 122 4.31 13.68 14.83
CA ILE A 122 4.68 12.68 15.84
C ILE A 122 3.43 12.00 16.41
N VAL A 123 2.39 12.78 16.75
CA VAL A 123 1.11 12.24 17.26
C VAL A 123 0.45 11.35 16.21
N ASN A 124 0.44 11.80 14.95
CA ASN A 124 -0.10 11.03 13.83
C ASN A 124 0.64 9.70 13.66
N LEU A 125 1.97 9.71 13.70
CA LEU A 125 2.79 8.51 13.59
C LEU A 125 2.52 7.53 14.75
N GLY A 126 2.48 8.02 16.00
CA GLY A 126 2.18 7.19 17.16
C GLY A 126 0.82 6.51 17.04
N PHE A 127 -0.19 7.23 16.55
CA PHE A 127 -1.51 6.65 16.32
C PHE A 127 -1.52 5.61 15.21
N ILE A 128 -0.86 5.88 14.07
CA ILE A 128 -0.75 4.94 12.94
C ILE A 128 -0.23 3.59 13.45
N LEU A 129 0.79 3.60 14.31
CA LEU A 129 1.38 2.39 14.90
C LEU A 129 0.40 1.64 15.81
N VAL A 130 -0.26 2.34 16.74
CA VAL A 130 -1.21 1.74 17.69
C VAL A 130 -2.42 1.15 16.95
N MET A 131 -2.99 1.92 16.02
CA MET A 131 -4.14 1.48 15.24
C MET A 131 -3.83 0.31 14.32
N GLY A 132 -2.62 0.27 13.75
CA GLY A 132 -2.14 -0.88 12.97
C GLY A 132 -2.25 -2.19 13.77
N GLN A 133 -1.78 -2.20 15.02
CA GLN A 133 -1.83 -3.39 15.86
C GLN A 133 -3.26 -3.83 16.19
N VAL A 134 -4.11 -2.88 16.59
CA VAL A 134 -5.52 -3.16 16.91
C VAL A 134 -6.24 -3.74 15.69
N TYR A 135 -5.99 -3.19 14.51
CA TYR A 135 -6.65 -3.65 13.30
C TYR A 135 -6.17 -5.02 12.84
N THR A 136 -4.87 -5.30 12.88
CA THR A 136 -4.36 -6.63 12.50
C THR A 136 -4.99 -7.72 13.38
N ALA A 137 -5.09 -7.49 14.70
CA ALA A 137 -5.77 -8.41 15.61
C ALA A 137 -7.27 -8.59 15.28
N LEU A 138 -7.96 -7.49 14.95
CA LEU A 138 -9.37 -7.53 14.55
C LEU A 138 -9.55 -8.28 13.21
N ALA A 139 -8.67 -8.04 12.24
CA ALA A 139 -8.71 -8.66 10.92
C ALA A 139 -8.49 -10.17 11.00
N GLU A 140 -7.61 -10.63 11.90
CA GLU A 140 -7.42 -12.05 12.17
C GLU A 140 -8.71 -12.67 12.72
N GLN A 141 -9.32 -12.04 13.73
CA GLN A 141 -10.56 -12.54 14.32
C GLN A 141 -11.72 -12.56 13.31
N LEU A 142 -11.81 -11.54 12.46
CA LEU A 142 -12.84 -11.44 11.44
C LEU A 142 -12.65 -12.51 10.36
N THR A 143 -11.42 -12.74 9.93
CA THR A 143 -11.12 -13.72 8.87
C THR A 143 -11.34 -15.15 9.37
N LYS A 144 -11.05 -15.42 10.66
CA LYS A 144 -11.43 -16.68 11.32
C LYS A 144 -12.95 -16.89 11.32
N TRP A 145 -13.73 -15.83 11.59
CA TRP A 145 -15.20 -15.91 11.59
C TRP A 145 -15.82 -16.18 10.21
N GLU A 146 -15.17 -15.74 9.13
CA GLU A 146 -15.59 -15.95 7.74
C GLU A 146 -15.45 -17.40 7.24
N MET A 147 -14.71 -18.26 7.94
CA MET A 147 -14.61 -19.71 7.65
C MET A 147 -14.21 -20.04 6.20
N HIS A 148 -13.00 -19.63 5.82
CA HIS A 148 -12.37 -20.01 4.55
C HIS A 148 -11.89 -21.46 4.56
N ARG A 149 -12.04 -22.15 3.41
CA ARG A 149 -11.73 -23.58 3.27
C ARG A 149 -10.22 -23.84 3.28
N THR A 150 -9.47 -23.13 2.44
CA THR A 150 -8.03 -23.34 2.25
C THR A 150 -7.19 -22.25 2.89
N GLN A 151 -5.89 -22.53 3.13
CA GLN A 151 -4.97 -21.58 3.76
C GLN A 151 -4.76 -20.37 2.85
N THR A 152 -4.61 -20.60 1.56
CA THR A 152 -4.49 -19.54 0.54
C THR A 152 -5.68 -18.60 0.54
N GLN A 153 -6.92 -19.11 0.61
CA GLN A 153 -8.12 -18.26 0.67
C GLN A 153 -8.19 -17.45 1.97
N HIS A 154 -7.86 -18.08 3.10
CA HIS A 154 -7.81 -17.40 4.39
C HIS A 154 -6.80 -16.26 4.37
N ASP A 155 -5.58 -16.52 3.91
CA ASP A 155 -4.49 -15.55 3.94
C ASP A 155 -4.69 -14.45 2.91
N ASN A 156 -5.27 -14.75 1.74
CA ASN A 156 -5.68 -13.73 0.77
C ASN A 156 -6.76 -12.80 1.34
N ALA A 157 -7.77 -13.36 2.01
CA ALA A 157 -8.83 -12.56 2.63
C ALA A 157 -8.31 -11.72 3.80
N PHE A 158 -7.44 -12.28 4.65
CA PHE A 158 -6.76 -11.53 5.72
C PHE A 158 -5.91 -10.41 5.14
N THR A 159 -5.08 -10.72 4.14
CA THR A 159 -4.18 -9.78 3.48
C THR A 159 -4.93 -8.60 2.87
N LEU A 160 -6.02 -8.87 2.15
CA LEU A 160 -6.84 -7.81 1.55
C LEU A 160 -7.38 -6.85 2.63
N LYS A 161 -7.89 -7.37 3.75
CA LYS A 161 -8.45 -6.55 4.84
C LYS A 161 -7.38 -5.67 5.48
N VAL A 162 -6.26 -6.28 5.88
CA VAL A 162 -5.15 -5.54 6.51
C VAL A 162 -4.57 -4.53 5.53
N PHE A 163 -4.41 -4.88 4.26
CA PHE A 163 -3.92 -3.96 3.25
C PHE A 163 -4.85 -2.75 3.08
N ILE A 164 -6.17 -2.94 2.93
CA ILE A 164 -7.11 -1.82 2.78
C ILE A 164 -7.01 -0.85 3.96
N PHE A 165 -6.93 -1.37 5.17
CA PHE A 165 -6.77 -0.54 6.36
C PHE A 165 -5.43 0.19 6.38
N GLN A 166 -4.32 -0.53 6.18
CA GLN A 166 -2.99 0.06 6.20
C GLN A 166 -2.82 1.08 5.08
N PHE A 167 -3.43 0.84 3.92
CA PHE A 167 -3.49 1.79 2.82
C PHE A 167 -4.16 3.10 3.27
N VAL A 168 -5.37 3.04 3.84
CA VAL A 168 -6.04 4.25 4.31
C VAL A 168 -5.26 4.90 5.46
N ASN A 169 -4.73 4.12 6.40
CA ASN A 169 -3.99 4.63 7.55
C ASN A 169 -2.71 5.40 7.13
N PHE A 170 -1.89 4.83 6.24
CA PHE A 170 -0.63 5.45 5.80
C PHE A 170 -0.82 6.54 4.74
N TYR A 171 -1.76 6.36 3.81
CA TYR A 171 -1.90 7.28 2.69
C TYR A 171 -2.89 8.42 2.93
N SER A 172 -3.83 8.30 3.87
CA SER A 172 -4.87 9.31 4.07
C SER A 172 -4.31 10.72 4.34
N SER A 173 -3.24 10.84 5.12
CA SER A 173 -2.61 12.13 5.40
C SER A 173 -1.95 12.77 4.15
N PRO A 174 -1.09 12.06 3.39
CA PRO A 174 -0.63 12.53 2.08
C PRO A 174 -1.78 12.84 1.09
N PHE A 175 -2.83 12.02 1.03
CA PHE A 175 -4.02 12.30 0.19
C PHE A 175 -4.72 13.61 0.60
N TYR A 176 -4.84 13.87 1.90
CA TYR A 176 -5.41 15.12 2.42
C TYR A 176 -4.58 16.33 1.99
N VAL A 177 -3.26 16.29 2.19
CA VAL A 177 -2.36 17.40 1.81
C VAL A 177 -2.34 17.61 0.29
N ALA A 178 -2.37 16.53 -0.48
CA ALA A 178 -2.38 16.59 -1.94
C ALA A 178 -3.64 17.23 -2.53
N PHE A 179 -4.83 16.81 -2.06
CA PHE A 179 -6.08 17.10 -2.78
C PHE A 179 -7.06 18.03 -2.06
N PHE A 180 -7.02 18.06 -0.72
CA PHE A 180 -8.04 18.76 0.09
C PHE A 180 -7.49 20.02 0.76
N LYS A 181 -6.22 20.01 1.20
CA LYS A 181 -5.59 21.14 1.88
C LYS A 181 -5.53 22.39 0.99
N GLY A 182 -5.84 23.56 1.56
CA GLY A 182 -5.82 24.85 0.87
C GLY A 182 -6.93 25.08 -0.17
N ARG A 183 -7.82 24.11 -0.41
CA ARG A 183 -8.84 24.22 -1.47
C ARG A 183 -10.19 24.78 -0.99
N PHE A 184 -10.55 24.49 0.26
CA PHE A 184 -11.84 24.87 0.87
C PHE A 184 -11.72 25.97 1.92
N VAL A 185 -10.72 26.86 1.80
CA VAL A 185 -10.46 27.90 2.82
C VAL A 185 -11.32 29.15 2.64
N GLY A 186 -11.77 29.44 1.42
CA GLY A 186 -12.57 30.64 1.12
C GLY A 186 -11.71 31.83 0.71
N TYR A 187 -12.08 33.03 1.17
CA TYR A 187 -11.32 34.27 0.92
C TYR A 187 -11.36 35.17 2.16
N PRO A 188 -10.43 36.14 2.30
CA PRO A 188 -10.44 37.07 3.43
C PRO A 188 -11.81 37.74 3.58
N THR A 189 -12.38 37.74 4.79
CA THR A 189 -13.78 38.13 5.17
C THR A 189 -14.78 36.98 5.22
N ASN A 190 -14.66 35.94 4.38
CA ASN A 190 -15.56 34.78 4.40
C ASN A 190 -14.75 33.47 4.28
N TYR A 191 -14.26 33.02 5.44
CA TYR A 191 -13.50 31.77 5.53
C TYR A 191 -14.44 30.58 5.68
N GLY A 192 -14.10 29.48 4.99
CA GLY A 192 -14.68 28.18 5.25
C GLY A 192 -14.28 27.72 6.64
N THR A 193 -15.28 27.50 7.51
CA THR A 193 -15.06 26.97 8.85
C THR A 193 -15.49 25.51 8.93
N LEU A 194 -14.64 24.67 9.51
CA LEU A 194 -14.94 23.28 9.85
C LEU A 194 -14.96 23.17 11.37
N PHE A 195 -16.08 22.76 11.95
CA PHE A 195 -16.30 22.72 13.41
C PHE A 195 -15.94 24.03 14.13
N GLY A 196 -16.22 25.19 13.50
CA GLY A 196 -15.96 26.51 14.06
C GLY A 196 -14.50 26.99 13.95
N MET A 197 -13.59 26.18 13.37
CA MET A 197 -12.20 26.56 13.12
C MET A 197 -11.93 26.85 11.64
N ARG A 198 -10.97 27.73 11.34
CA ARG A 198 -10.56 28.06 9.97
C ARG A 198 -9.84 26.86 9.33
N ASN A 199 -10.23 26.52 8.10
CA ASN A 199 -9.54 25.49 7.31
C ASN A 199 -8.07 25.86 7.04
N GLU A 200 -7.21 24.85 6.92
CA GLU A 200 -5.77 25.05 6.72
C GLU A 200 -5.43 25.54 5.31
N ASP A 201 -4.64 26.61 5.25
CA ASP A 201 -4.01 27.13 4.04
C ASP A 201 -2.70 26.40 3.72
N CYS A 202 -2.31 26.39 2.44
CA CYS A 202 -0.96 26.00 2.04
C CYS A 202 0.03 27.13 2.34
N GLY A 203 1.28 26.79 2.63
CA GLY A 203 2.37 27.77 2.73
C GLY A 203 2.70 28.47 1.41
N PRO A 204 3.57 29.50 1.44
CA PRO A 204 3.94 30.30 0.26
C PRO A 204 4.63 29.50 -0.86
N GLY A 205 5.29 28.37 -0.51
CA GLY A 205 5.87 27.43 -1.47
C GLY A 205 4.86 26.50 -2.16
N GLY A 206 3.58 26.54 -1.75
CA GLY A 206 2.52 25.65 -2.23
C GLY A 206 2.48 24.31 -1.51
N CYS A 207 1.33 23.63 -1.59
CA CYS A 207 1.12 22.34 -0.93
C CYS A 207 1.98 21.20 -1.51
N LEU A 208 2.54 21.34 -2.72
CA LEU A 208 3.36 20.32 -3.35
C LEU A 208 4.71 20.11 -2.63
N ILE A 209 5.32 21.19 -2.12
CA ILE A 209 6.57 21.11 -1.34
C ILE A 209 6.29 20.47 0.02
N GLU A 210 5.23 20.89 0.72
CA GLU A 210 4.83 20.28 1.99
C GLU A 210 4.54 18.78 1.84
N LEU A 211 3.90 18.38 0.73
CA LEU A 211 3.67 16.98 0.40
C LEU A 211 4.99 16.24 0.16
N ALA A 212 5.93 16.82 -0.59
CA ALA A 212 7.23 16.21 -0.86
C ALA A 212 8.04 16.00 0.43
N GLU A 213 8.04 16.99 1.34
CA GLU A 213 8.67 16.87 2.66
C GLU A 213 8.02 15.77 3.50
N GLN A 214 6.69 15.72 3.54
CA GLN A 214 5.96 14.69 4.27
C GLN A 214 6.28 13.29 3.73
N LEU A 215 6.30 13.12 2.40
CA LEU A 215 6.65 11.85 1.76
C LEU A 215 8.10 11.45 2.03
N PHE A 216 9.03 12.41 2.04
CA PHE A 216 10.43 12.16 2.41
C PHE A 216 10.54 11.66 3.84
N ILE A 217 9.87 12.32 4.80
CA ILE A 217 9.87 11.92 6.21
C ILE A 217 9.24 10.53 6.38
N ILE A 218 8.09 10.27 5.74
CA ILE A 218 7.43 8.97 5.85
C ILE A 218 8.28 7.87 5.22
N MET A 219 8.76 8.05 3.99
CA MET A 219 9.48 7.01 3.26
C MET A 219 10.87 6.76 3.84
N VAL A 220 11.67 7.79 4.12
CA VAL A 220 13.02 7.60 4.67
C VAL A 220 12.96 7.30 6.17
N GLY A 221 12.10 8.00 6.90
CA GLY A 221 11.99 7.87 8.36
C GLY A 221 11.38 6.53 8.77
N LYS A 222 10.26 6.11 8.16
CA LYS A 222 9.67 4.79 8.43
C LYS A 222 10.68 3.69 8.09
N GLN A 223 11.36 3.81 6.96
CA GLN A 223 12.29 2.77 6.55
C GLN A 223 13.48 2.64 7.49
N LEU A 224 14.07 3.75 7.92
CA LEU A 224 15.15 3.71 8.90
C LEU A 224 14.68 3.06 10.21
N ILE A 225 13.47 3.41 10.68
CA ILE A 225 12.89 2.82 11.89
C ILE A 225 12.63 1.31 11.69
N ASN A 226 12.07 0.92 10.55
CA ASN A 226 11.80 -0.48 10.21
C ASN A 226 13.10 -1.29 10.19
N ASN A 227 14.13 -0.86 9.45
CA ASN A 227 15.41 -1.55 9.39
C ASN A 227 16.06 -1.71 10.78
N ILE A 228 15.92 -0.69 11.66
CA ILE A 228 16.38 -0.76 13.05
C ILE A 228 15.54 -1.76 13.85
N GLN A 229 14.21 -1.70 13.74
CA GLN A 229 13.30 -2.61 14.44
C GLN A 229 13.51 -4.05 13.99
N GLU A 230 13.70 -4.27 12.70
CA GLU A 230 13.93 -5.56 12.10
C GLU A 230 15.26 -6.18 12.58
N PHE A 231 16.30 -5.36 12.81
CA PHE A 231 17.56 -5.85 13.38
C PHE A 231 17.48 -6.07 14.90
N ILE A 232 16.82 -5.17 15.64
CA ILE A 232 16.83 -5.16 17.11
C ILE A 232 15.77 -6.09 17.70
N ILE A 233 14.54 -6.10 17.16
CA ILE A 233 13.41 -6.85 17.74
C ILE A 233 13.68 -8.36 17.79
N PRO A 234 14.19 -9.02 16.74
CA PRO A 234 14.51 -10.45 16.80
C PRO A 234 15.54 -10.75 17.88
N LYS A 235 16.60 -9.94 17.97
CA LYS A 235 17.63 -10.10 19.01
C LYS A 235 17.09 -9.92 20.43
N VAL A 236 16.21 -8.95 20.63
CA VAL A 236 15.56 -8.73 21.93
C VAL A 236 14.62 -9.89 22.26
N LYS A 237 13.84 -10.39 21.28
CA LYS A 237 12.97 -11.56 21.46
C LYS A 237 13.79 -12.82 21.76
N ALA A 238 14.85 -13.09 21.01
CA ALA A 238 15.76 -14.20 21.23
C ALA A 238 16.44 -14.12 22.62
N TRP A 239 16.88 -12.93 23.02
CA TRP A 239 17.44 -12.70 24.36
C TRP A 239 16.41 -12.97 25.47
N ARG A 240 15.18 -12.49 25.32
CA ARG A 240 14.09 -12.76 26.28
C ARG A 240 13.77 -14.25 26.34
N GLN A 241 13.64 -14.92 25.20
CA GLN A 241 13.36 -16.35 25.10
C GLN A 241 14.47 -17.17 25.75
N LYS A 242 15.75 -16.84 25.50
CA LYS A 242 16.90 -17.47 26.15
C LYS A 242 16.88 -17.29 27.66
N ARG A 243 16.52 -16.11 28.16
CA ARG A 243 16.43 -15.83 29.60
C ARG A 243 15.28 -16.57 30.27
N THR A 244 14.11 -16.62 29.63
CA THR A 244 12.96 -17.42 30.11
C THR A 244 13.30 -18.90 30.12
N LEU A 245 13.94 -19.41 29.06
CA LEU A 245 14.32 -20.82 28.97
C LEU A 245 15.37 -21.19 30.03
N ALA A 246 16.38 -20.34 30.25
CA ALA A 246 17.37 -20.54 31.31
C ALA A 246 16.73 -20.57 32.71
N SER A 247 15.70 -19.75 32.95
CA SER A 247 14.98 -19.76 34.23
C SER A 247 14.19 -21.05 34.50
N VAL A 248 13.79 -21.77 33.45
CA VAL A 248 13.01 -23.02 33.54
C VAL A 248 13.91 -24.25 33.62
N LEU A 249 15.01 -24.27 32.85
CA LEU A 249 15.93 -25.41 32.83
C LEU A 249 16.84 -25.50 34.07
N GLY A 250 17.06 -24.40 34.80
CA GLY A 250 18.05 -24.39 35.89
C GLY A 250 19.48 -24.57 35.38
N ASP A 251 20.48 -24.37 36.26
CA ASP A 251 21.89 -24.60 35.93
C ASP A 251 22.21 -26.11 35.87
N ASP A 252 21.70 -26.81 34.85
CA ASP A 252 22.20 -28.13 34.47
C ASP A 252 23.32 -27.94 33.42
N GLU A 253 24.51 -27.63 33.93
CA GLU A 253 25.63 -27.02 33.20
C GLU A 253 26.58 -28.03 32.52
N GLN A 254 26.18 -29.29 32.28
CA GLN A 254 27.15 -30.38 32.02
C GLN A 254 27.17 -31.01 30.63
N ASP A 255 26.26 -30.70 29.70
CA ASP A 255 26.31 -31.25 28.33
C ASP A 255 26.44 -30.15 27.26
N GLU A 256 27.24 -30.40 26.22
CA GLU A 256 27.21 -29.58 25.00
C GLU A 256 25.76 -29.54 24.48
N PRO A 257 25.19 -28.34 24.24
CA PRO A 257 23.79 -28.23 23.85
C PRO A 257 23.57 -28.95 22.53
N ARG A 258 22.54 -29.78 22.49
CA ARG A 258 22.19 -30.49 21.26
C ARG A 258 21.69 -29.48 20.23
N ARG A 259 21.94 -29.70 18.94
CA ARG A 259 21.54 -28.75 17.87
C ARG A 259 20.07 -28.34 17.91
N TRP A 260 19.15 -29.25 18.25
CA TRP A 260 17.73 -28.92 18.35
C TRP A 260 17.39 -28.02 19.55
N GLU A 261 18.20 -28.02 20.61
CA GLU A 261 18.06 -27.11 21.76
C GLU A 261 18.52 -25.70 21.40
N GLU A 262 19.54 -25.58 20.53
CA GLU A 262 19.96 -24.30 19.96
C GLU A 262 18.86 -23.73 19.06
N ASP A 263 18.32 -24.53 18.15
CA ASP A 263 17.19 -24.14 17.29
C ASP A 263 15.92 -23.80 18.09
N TYR A 264 15.73 -24.44 19.25
CA TYR A 264 14.61 -24.14 20.12
C TYR A 264 14.71 -22.77 20.81
N LYS A 265 15.93 -22.26 21.02
CA LYS A 265 16.18 -20.91 21.57
C LYS A 265 15.86 -19.79 20.58
N LEU A 266 15.84 -20.09 19.27
CA LEU A 266 15.52 -19.14 18.20
C LEU A 266 14.03 -18.77 18.17
N VAL A 267 13.73 -17.60 17.62
CA VAL A 267 12.38 -17.05 17.50
C VAL A 267 11.62 -17.80 16.39
N PRO A 268 10.35 -18.19 16.59
CA PRO A 268 9.55 -18.79 15.53
C PRO A 268 9.32 -17.78 14.39
N CYS A 269 9.41 -18.24 13.15
CA CYS A 269 9.14 -17.42 11.98
C CYS A 269 7.64 -17.07 11.93
N GLY A 270 7.32 -15.77 11.82
CA GLY A 270 5.95 -15.24 11.79
C GLY A 270 5.28 -15.22 10.41
N GLY A 271 5.89 -15.86 9.41
CA GLY A 271 5.44 -15.82 8.02
C GLY A 271 6.02 -14.63 7.23
N LEU A 272 5.57 -14.48 5.98
CA LEU A 272 6.06 -13.48 5.02
C LEU A 272 5.11 -12.27 4.86
N PHE A 273 4.00 -12.26 5.59
CA PHE A 273 2.94 -11.26 5.41
C PHE A 273 3.43 -9.82 5.61
N GLU A 274 4.10 -9.55 6.74
CA GLU A 274 4.60 -8.20 7.06
C GLU A 274 5.68 -7.74 6.06
N GLU A 275 6.53 -8.67 5.60
CA GLU A 275 7.58 -8.38 4.61
C GLU A 275 6.97 -7.95 3.26
N TYR A 276 5.95 -8.67 2.78
CA TYR A 276 5.23 -8.27 1.57
C TYR A 276 4.44 -6.97 1.77
N LEU A 277 3.79 -6.79 2.92
CA LEU A 277 3.03 -5.58 3.23
C LEU A 277 3.92 -4.34 3.15
N GLU A 278 5.13 -4.40 3.72
CA GLU A 278 6.12 -3.34 3.65
C GLU A 278 6.48 -2.99 2.21
N MET A 279 6.85 -3.99 1.41
CA MET A 279 7.27 -3.80 0.03
C MET A 279 6.16 -3.25 -0.87
N VAL A 280 4.92 -3.71 -0.67
CA VAL A 280 3.75 -3.26 -1.44
C VAL A 280 3.35 -1.83 -1.03
N LEU A 281 3.44 -1.48 0.25
CA LEU A 281 3.26 -0.09 0.70
C LEU A 281 4.37 0.80 0.12
N GLN A 282 5.63 0.36 0.09
CA GLN A 282 6.70 1.13 -0.55
C GLN A 282 6.43 1.36 -2.05
N PHE A 283 5.97 0.34 -2.77
CA PHE A 283 5.58 0.46 -4.18
C PHE A 283 4.49 1.52 -4.40
N GLY A 284 3.48 1.58 -3.53
CA GLY A 284 2.43 2.60 -3.63
C GLY A 284 2.95 4.03 -3.42
N PHE A 285 3.88 4.25 -2.47
CA PHE A 285 4.50 5.58 -2.28
C PHE A 285 5.28 6.03 -3.52
N ILE A 286 6.01 5.10 -4.15
CA ILE A 286 6.79 5.37 -5.36
C ILE A 286 5.89 5.65 -6.57
N THR A 287 4.73 5.01 -6.67
CA THR A 287 3.89 5.12 -7.87
C THR A 287 2.86 6.23 -7.77
N ILE A 288 2.13 6.34 -6.65
CA ILE A 288 0.99 7.26 -6.48
C ILE A 288 1.44 8.72 -6.42
N PHE A 289 2.58 9.01 -5.78
CA PHE A 289 3.01 10.38 -5.46
C PHE A 289 4.28 10.85 -6.20
N VAL A 290 4.70 10.15 -7.25
CA VAL A 290 5.96 10.47 -7.93
C VAL A 290 5.98 11.84 -8.59
N ALA A 291 4.83 12.36 -9.02
CA ALA A 291 4.73 13.71 -9.54
C ALA A 291 5.10 14.78 -8.50
N ALA A 292 4.90 14.49 -7.21
CA ALA A 292 5.29 15.38 -6.11
C ALA A 292 6.75 15.18 -5.68
N PHE A 293 7.24 13.94 -5.67
CA PHE A 293 8.61 13.61 -5.25
C PHE A 293 9.33 12.68 -6.24
N PRO A 294 10.03 13.24 -7.26
CA PRO A 294 10.68 12.45 -8.31
C PRO A 294 11.85 11.59 -7.82
N LEU A 295 12.46 11.91 -6.67
CA LEU A 295 13.59 11.15 -6.10
C LEU A 295 13.14 9.88 -5.35
N ALA A 296 11.83 9.65 -5.19
CA ALA A 296 11.30 8.48 -4.48
C ALA A 296 11.90 7.14 -4.93
N PRO A 297 12.02 6.84 -6.25
CA PRO A 297 12.59 5.57 -6.71
C PRO A 297 14.05 5.35 -6.29
N LEU A 298 14.85 6.42 -6.14
CA LEU A 298 16.25 6.30 -5.73
C LEU A 298 16.36 5.83 -4.27
N PHE A 299 15.58 6.43 -3.38
CA PHE A 299 15.55 6.04 -1.96
C PHE A 299 15.00 4.63 -1.79
N ALA A 300 13.96 4.28 -2.56
CA ALA A 300 13.43 2.93 -2.60
C ALA A 300 14.47 1.89 -3.05
N LEU A 301 15.27 2.21 -4.07
CA LEU A 301 16.34 1.33 -4.53
C LEU A 301 17.40 1.10 -3.45
N LEU A 302 17.85 2.18 -2.80
CA LEU A 302 18.81 2.09 -1.70
C LEU A 302 18.26 1.27 -0.54
N ASN A 303 16.98 1.46 -0.23
CA ASN A 303 16.34 0.66 0.79
C ASN A 303 16.32 -0.82 0.42
N ASN A 304 15.76 -1.17 -0.75
CA ASN A 304 15.64 -2.55 -1.19
C ASN A 304 16.99 -3.28 -1.20
N TRP A 305 18.09 -2.56 -1.50
CA TRP A 305 19.43 -3.13 -1.45
C TRP A 305 19.87 -3.54 -0.03
N VAL A 306 19.53 -2.73 0.97
CA VAL A 306 19.78 -3.03 2.38
C VAL A 306 18.80 -4.11 2.86
N GLU A 307 17.52 -3.99 2.52
CA GLU A 307 16.43 -4.89 2.92
C GLU A 307 16.73 -6.34 2.57
N ILE A 308 17.11 -6.61 1.31
CA ILE A 308 17.44 -7.98 0.86
C ILE A 308 18.53 -8.63 1.74
N ARG A 309 19.47 -7.83 2.27
CA ARG A 309 20.55 -8.33 3.13
C ARG A 309 20.10 -8.48 4.58
N LEU A 310 19.29 -7.56 5.10
CA LEU A 310 18.72 -7.64 6.45
C LEU A 310 17.76 -8.82 6.57
N ASP A 311 16.86 -8.98 5.60
CA ASP A 311 15.97 -10.13 5.49
C ASP A 311 16.76 -11.44 5.47
N ALA A 312 17.76 -11.53 4.59
CA ALA A 312 18.59 -12.73 4.50
C ALA A 312 19.29 -13.05 5.84
N HIS A 313 19.81 -12.05 6.54
CA HIS A 313 20.41 -12.25 7.86
C HIS A 313 19.36 -12.69 8.90
N LYS A 314 18.18 -12.06 8.92
CA LYS A 314 17.06 -12.39 9.82
C LYS A 314 16.62 -13.84 9.66
N PHE A 315 16.44 -14.31 8.42
CA PHE A 315 16.05 -15.69 8.12
C PHE A 315 17.13 -16.73 8.42
N VAL A 316 18.41 -16.38 8.27
CA VAL A 316 19.52 -17.32 8.47
C VAL A 316 19.97 -17.40 9.93
N CYS A 317 20.00 -16.28 10.65
CA CYS A 317 20.61 -16.21 11.99
C CYS A 317 19.61 -16.13 13.15
N GLU A 318 18.44 -15.53 12.96
CA GLU A 318 17.54 -15.17 14.08
C GLU A 318 16.28 -16.04 14.15
N TYR A 319 15.77 -16.49 12.99
CA TYR A 319 14.58 -17.33 12.92
C TYR A 319 14.89 -18.82 12.94
N ARG A 320 14.00 -19.56 13.59
CA ARG A 320 13.90 -21.01 13.39
C ARG A 320 13.46 -21.28 11.96
N ARG A 321 14.06 -22.31 11.35
CA ARG A 321 13.73 -22.75 9.98
C ARG A 321 12.21 -22.95 9.83
N PRO A 322 11.54 -22.21 8.94
CA PRO A 322 10.12 -22.42 8.68
C PRO A 322 9.91 -23.74 7.93
N VAL A 323 8.69 -24.27 8.02
CA VAL A 323 8.28 -25.41 7.20
C VAL A 323 8.16 -24.93 5.75
N ALA A 324 8.74 -25.69 4.82
CA ALA A 324 8.68 -25.33 3.41
C ALA A 324 7.27 -25.58 2.88
N GLU A 325 6.61 -24.50 2.47
CA GLU A 325 5.29 -24.53 1.85
C GLU A 325 5.42 -24.23 0.36
N ARG A 326 4.64 -24.95 -0.47
CA ARG A 326 4.56 -24.68 -1.91
C ARG A 326 3.52 -23.60 -2.16
N ALA A 327 3.83 -22.68 -3.06
CA ALA A 327 2.93 -21.62 -3.50
C ALA A 327 3.14 -21.37 -4.99
N GLN A 328 2.05 -21.23 -5.73
CA GLN A 328 2.10 -20.99 -7.18
C GLN A 328 2.47 -19.54 -7.53
N ASN A 329 2.06 -18.59 -6.69
CA ASN A 329 2.19 -17.17 -6.92
C ASN A 329 2.31 -16.39 -5.59
N ILE A 330 2.49 -15.07 -5.69
CA ILE A 330 2.48 -14.17 -4.53
C ILE A 330 1.07 -13.93 -3.97
N GLY A 331 0.04 -14.66 -4.40
CA GLY A 331 -1.34 -14.52 -3.95
C GLY A 331 -1.97 -13.18 -4.31
N VAL A 332 -2.81 -12.67 -3.41
CA VAL A 332 -3.57 -11.41 -3.59
C VAL A 332 -2.69 -10.16 -3.76
N TRP A 333 -1.41 -10.23 -3.34
CA TRP A 333 -0.47 -9.12 -3.49
C TRP A 333 -0.32 -8.66 -4.94
N PHE A 334 -0.42 -9.57 -5.91
CA PHE A 334 -0.38 -9.21 -7.32
C PHE A 334 -1.56 -8.31 -7.71
N ASN A 335 -2.79 -8.70 -7.34
CA ASN A 335 -4.00 -7.93 -7.59
C ASN A 335 -3.95 -6.56 -6.90
N ILE A 336 -3.35 -6.51 -5.70
CA ILE A 336 -3.13 -5.25 -4.97
C ILE A 336 -2.18 -4.33 -5.74
N LEU A 337 -1.03 -4.85 -6.20
CA LEU A 337 -0.06 -4.07 -6.98
C LEU A 337 -0.68 -3.55 -8.29
N GLU A 338 -1.49 -4.37 -8.96
CA GLU A 338 -2.24 -3.96 -10.15
C GLU A 338 -3.23 -2.82 -9.82
N ALA A 339 -4.01 -2.95 -8.76
CA ALA A 339 -4.93 -1.89 -8.31
C ALA A 339 -4.18 -0.59 -7.96
N LEU A 340 -3.03 -0.69 -7.27
CA LEU A 340 -2.18 0.46 -6.97
C LEU A 340 -1.64 1.13 -8.24
N SER A 341 -1.26 0.35 -9.25
CA SER A 341 -0.77 0.88 -10.53
C SER A 341 -1.86 1.68 -11.26
N HIS A 342 -3.10 1.19 -11.27
CA HIS A 342 -4.25 1.92 -11.85
C HIS A 342 -4.56 3.20 -11.06
N LEU A 343 -4.61 3.10 -9.72
CA LEU A 343 -4.80 4.26 -8.85
C LEU A 343 -3.69 5.31 -9.04
N SER A 344 -2.47 4.89 -9.30
CA SER A 344 -1.34 5.79 -9.52
C SER A 344 -1.52 6.68 -10.76
N VAL A 345 -2.14 6.18 -11.83
CA VAL A 345 -2.41 6.98 -13.04
C VAL A 345 -3.35 8.13 -12.70
N ILE A 346 -4.46 7.81 -12.02
CA ILE A 346 -5.47 8.78 -11.60
C ILE A 346 -4.84 9.78 -10.63
N ALA A 347 -4.19 9.32 -9.56
CA ALA A 347 -3.60 10.20 -8.55
C ALA A 347 -2.57 11.17 -9.15
N ASN A 348 -1.67 10.71 -10.02
CA ASN A 348 -0.69 11.58 -10.68
C ASN A 348 -1.35 12.60 -11.63
N ALA A 349 -2.42 12.23 -12.34
CA ALA A 349 -3.18 13.15 -13.18
C ALA A 349 -3.76 14.30 -12.35
N PHE A 350 -4.40 13.97 -11.22
CA PHE A 350 -4.96 14.96 -10.29
C PHE A 350 -3.89 15.80 -9.59
N LEU A 351 -2.75 15.20 -9.21
CA LEU A 351 -1.62 15.93 -8.60
C LEU A 351 -1.07 16.99 -9.55
N ILE A 352 -0.83 16.63 -10.82
CA ILE A 352 -0.32 17.54 -11.84
C ILE A 352 -1.36 18.63 -12.16
N ALA A 353 -2.65 18.28 -12.19
CA ALA A 353 -3.68 19.23 -12.55
C ALA A 353 -3.98 20.26 -11.43
N PHE A 354 -4.08 19.80 -10.19
CA PHE A 354 -4.61 20.60 -9.08
C PHE A 354 -3.57 21.05 -8.08
N THR A 355 -2.58 20.21 -7.77
CA THR A 355 -1.58 20.50 -6.73
C THR A 355 -0.35 21.19 -7.30
N SER A 356 0.02 20.88 -8.55
CA SER A 356 1.11 21.53 -9.26
C SER A 356 0.71 22.87 -9.88
N ASP A 357 1.65 23.82 -9.92
CA ASP A 357 1.52 25.10 -10.61
C ASP A 357 1.79 25.00 -12.13
N PHE A 358 1.90 23.79 -12.69
CA PHE A 358 2.19 23.58 -14.12
C PHE A 358 1.10 24.14 -15.05
N LEU A 359 -0.15 23.71 -14.91
CA LEU A 359 -1.25 24.15 -15.79
C LEU A 359 -1.56 25.66 -15.70
N PRO A 360 -1.59 26.30 -14.50
CA PRO A 360 -1.75 27.74 -14.39
C PRO A 360 -0.66 28.54 -15.13
N ARG A 361 0.60 28.11 -15.03
CA ARG A 361 1.73 28.73 -15.75
C ARG A 361 1.59 28.57 -17.25
N LEU A 362 1.23 27.37 -17.71
CA LEU A 362 1.03 27.08 -19.14
C LEU A 362 -0.09 27.94 -19.74
N LEU A 363 -1.23 28.05 -19.04
CA LEU A 363 -2.35 28.87 -19.48
C LEU A 363 -1.99 30.36 -19.51
N TYR A 364 -1.22 30.83 -18.53
CA TYR A 364 -0.74 32.21 -18.51
C TYR A 364 0.23 32.50 -19.66
N GLN A 365 1.14 31.56 -19.95
CA GLN A 365 2.06 31.66 -21.08
C GLN A 365 1.34 31.77 -22.42
N TYR A 366 0.29 30.96 -22.59
CA TYR A 366 -0.52 30.95 -23.79
C TYR A 366 -1.32 32.25 -23.99
N LYS A 367 -1.80 32.88 -22.91
CA LYS A 367 -2.71 34.03 -22.98
C LYS A 367 -2.05 35.41 -22.87
N PHE A 368 -1.03 35.55 -22.03
CA PHE A 368 -0.51 36.86 -21.64
C PHE A 368 0.94 37.07 -22.10
N SER A 369 1.85 36.19 -21.71
CA SER A 369 3.29 36.37 -22.00
C SER A 369 4.03 35.05 -22.04
N ASN A 370 4.77 34.79 -23.11
CA ASN A 370 5.56 33.55 -23.24
C ASN A 370 6.64 33.40 -22.14
N ASP A 371 7.22 34.51 -21.69
CA ASP A 371 8.34 34.55 -20.72
C ASP A 371 7.91 34.54 -19.24
N LEU A 372 6.62 34.34 -18.91
CA LEU A 372 6.09 34.36 -17.53
C LEU A 372 6.32 35.67 -16.74
N ASN A 373 6.74 36.74 -17.42
CA ASN A 373 6.99 38.04 -16.80
C ASN A 373 5.71 38.60 -16.18
N GLY A 374 5.71 38.80 -14.86
CA GLY A 374 4.54 39.29 -14.13
C GLY A 374 3.56 38.22 -13.66
N TYR A 375 3.84 36.93 -13.87
CA TYR A 375 2.96 35.82 -13.45
C TYR A 375 2.57 35.87 -11.97
N VAL A 376 3.54 36.12 -11.08
CA VAL A 376 3.27 36.20 -9.63
C VAL A 376 2.34 37.37 -9.31
N ASN A 377 2.51 38.51 -9.97
CA ASN A 377 1.66 39.68 -9.78
C ASN A 377 0.22 39.41 -10.28
N PHE A 378 0.06 38.64 -11.36
CA PHE A 378 -1.24 38.22 -11.90
C PHE A 378 -1.95 37.18 -11.01
N THR A 379 -1.20 36.25 -10.42
CA THR A 379 -1.77 35.13 -9.63
C THR A 379 -2.29 35.59 -8.26
N LEU A 380 -1.87 36.77 -7.79
CA LEU A 380 -2.23 37.32 -6.50
C LEU A 380 -3.46 38.25 -6.62
N ALA A 381 -4.56 37.88 -5.95
CA ALA A 381 -5.76 38.71 -5.81
C ALA A 381 -5.63 39.66 -4.60
N TYR A 382 -6.31 40.80 -4.68
CA TYR A 382 -6.40 41.75 -3.55
C TYR A 382 -7.50 41.34 -2.57
N ALA A 383 -7.24 41.49 -1.28
CA ALA A 383 -8.25 41.32 -0.25
C ALA A 383 -9.32 42.43 -0.32
N PRO A 384 -10.59 42.15 0.05
CA PRO A 384 -11.64 43.16 0.08
C PRO A 384 -11.31 44.31 1.03
N LEU A 385 -11.75 45.53 0.69
CA LEU A 385 -11.40 46.76 1.45
C LEU A 385 -11.86 46.75 2.91
N ASN A 386 -12.90 45.97 3.25
CA ASN A 386 -13.43 45.87 4.61
C ASN A 386 -12.61 44.96 5.55
N TYR A 387 -11.51 44.37 5.08
CA TYR A 387 -10.79 43.34 5.83
C TYR A 387 -9.72 43.89 6.80
N THR A 388 -8.98 44.95 6.43
CA THR A 388 -7.88 45.50 7.27
C THR A 388 -7.69 47.00 7.06
N ASP A 389 -7.36 47.72 8.14
CA ASP A 389 -6.97 49.15 8.15
C ASP A 389 -5.57 49.44 7.54
N TYR A 390 -4.78 48.39 7.27
CA TYR A 390 -3.42 48.44 6.71
C TYR A 390 -3.40 48.26 5.18
N PRO A 391 -2.31 48.64 4.46
CA PRO A 391 -2.28 48.61 3.00
C PRO A 391 -2.64 47.24 2.43
N ARG A 392 -3.43 47.26 1.36
CA ARG A 392 -4.07 46.11 0.68
C ARG A 392 -3.22 44.83 0.72
N CYS A 393 -3.66 43.83 1.48
CA CYS A 393 -3.07 42.50 1.48
C CYS A 393 -3.40 41.74 0.19
N ARG A 394 -2.50 40.85 -0.22
CA ARG A 394 -2.67 39.99 -1.39
C ARG A 394 -2.68 38.52 -0.98
N TYR A 395 -3.47 37.70 -1.68
CA TYR A 395 -3.57 36.27 -1.46
C TYR A 395 -3.63 35.50 -2.78
N LYS A 396 -3.20 34.23 -2.79
CA LYS A 396 -3.18 33.39 -3.99
C LYS A 396 -4.58 32.91 -4.32
N ALA A 397 -5.26 33.59 -5.24
CA ALA A 397 -6.57 33.19 -5.75
C ALA A 397 -6.87 33.88 -7.08
N PHE A 398 -7.71 33.26 -7.90
CA PHE A 398 -8.20 33.86 -9.15
C PHE A 398 -9.57 34.53 -8.95
N ARG A 399 -9.61 35.49 -8.01
CA ARG A 399 -10.82 36.24 -7.63
C ARG A 399 -10.65 37.73 -7.92
N ASP A 400 -11.77 38.38 -8.20
CA ASP A 400 -11.85 39.84 -8.34
C ASP A 400 -11.92 40.51 -6.96
N ASN A 401 -11.84 41.84 -6.92
CA ASN A 401 -11.90 42.65 -5.68
C ASN A 401 -13.20 42.44 -4.88
N ASP A 402 -14.30 42.11 -5.57
CA ASP A 402 -15.61 41.80 -4.97
C ASP A 402 -15.71 40.36 -4.45
N GLY A 403 -14.64 39.56 -4.55
CA GLY A 403 -14.58 38.18 -4.09
C GLY A 403 -15.16 37.13 -5.05
N MET A 404 -15.67 37.55 -6.21
CA MET A 404 -16.18 36.68 -7.27
C MET A 404 -15.05 36.02 -8.07
N TYR A 405 -15.29 34.81 -8.59
CA TYR A 405 -14.32 34.11 -9.44
C TYR A 405 -14.17 34.80 -10.81
N THR A 406 -12.92 35.00 -11.22
CA THR A 406 -12.60 35.58 -12.54
C THR A 406 -12.84 34.59 -13.67
N LEU A 407 -12.97 35.07 -14.92
CA LEU A 407 -13.06 34.20 -16.10
C LEU A 407 -11.87 33.22 -16.19
N PHE A 408 -10.67 33.70 -15.84
CA PHE A 408 -9.45 32.89 -15.84
C PHE A 408 -9.55 31.66 -14.93
N TYR A 409 -10.27 31.76 -13.79
CA TYR A 409 -10.51 30.62 -12.91
C TYR A 409 -11.28 29.50 -13.61
N TRP A 410 -12.37 29.85 -14.31
CA TRP A 410 -13.22 28.88 -15.00
C TRP A 410 -12.53 28.27 -16.20
N GLU A 411 -11.76 29.04 -16.95
CA GLU A 411 -10.93 28.51 -18.05
C GLU A 411 -9.85 27.58 -17.52
N LEU A 412 -9.17 27.94 -16.44
CA LEU A 412 -8.19 27.07 -15.79
C LEU A 412 -8.84 25.78 -15.30
N LEU A 413 -10.05 25.84 -14.73
CA LEU A 413 -10.78 24.65 -14.30
C LEU A 413 -11.11 23.75 -15.50
N ALA A 414 -11.56 24.31 -16.62
CA ALA A 414 -11.83 23.55 -17.84
C ALA A 414 -10.56 22.89 -18.38
N VAL A 415 -9.43 23.61 -18.43
CA VAL A 415 -8.12 23.07 -18.86
C VAL A 415 -7.65 21.95 -17.92
N ARG A 416 -7.84 22.10 -16.60
CA ARG A 416 -7.53 21.05 -15.61
C ARG A 416 -8.32 19.77 -15.84
N LEU A 417 -9.63 19.88 -16.02
CA LEU A 417 -10.49 18.71 -16.27
C LEU A 417 -10.18 18.06 -17.62
N GLY A 418 -9.97 18.87 -18.67
CA GLY A 418 -9.57 18.38 -19.98
C GLY A 418 -8.21 17.66 -19.96
N PHE A 419 -7.25 18.20 -19.21
CA PHE A 419 -5.94 17.56 -19.00
C PHE A 419 -6.07 16.21 -18.30
N ILE A 420 -6.86 16.09 -17.24
CA ILE A 420 -7.06 14.82 -16.51
C ILE A 420 -7.63 13.77 -17.45
N ILE A 421 -8.71 14.10 -18.18
CA ILE A 421 -9.34 13.18 -19.13
C ILE A 421 -8.33 12.73 -20.19
N ALA A 422 -7.60 13.67 -20.80
CA ALA A 422 -6.61 13.34 -21.82
C ALA A 422 -5.47 12.47 -21.27
N PHE A 423 -4.93 12.83 -20.10
CA PHE A 423 -3.83 12.11 -19.46
C PHE A 423 -4.23 10.67 -19.12
N GLU A 424 -5.39 10.49 -18.48
CA GLU A 424 -5.89 9.16 -18.11
C GLU A 424 -6.12 8.29 -19.35
N HIS A 425 -6.84 8.77 -20.36
CA HIS A 425 -7.16 7.97 -21.55
C HIS A 425 -5.90 7.60 -22.33
N VAL A 426 -4.95 8.53 -22.49
CA VAL A 426 -3.68 8.25 -23.19
C VAL A 426 -2.88 7.20 -22.43
N VAL A 427 -2.74 7.35 -21.11
CA VAL A 427 -1.96 6.41 -20.30
C VAL A 427 -2.64 5.05 -20.31
N PHE A 428 -3.94 4.94 -19.97
CA PHE A 428 -4.66 3.65 -19.97
C PHE A 428 -4.67 2.98 -21.34
N PHE A 429 -4.80 3.74 -22.43
CA PHE A 429 -4.70 3.19 -23.78
C PHE A 429 -3.35 2.52 -24.03
N VAL A 430 -2.25 3.21 -23.68
CA VAL A 430 -0.91 2.66 -23.84
C VAL A 430 -0.65 1.49 -22.88
N LEU A 431 -1.17 1.53 -21.65
CA LEU A 431 -1.11 0.40 -20.72
C LEU A 431 -1.79 -0.84 -21.33
N ARG A 432 -3.01 -0.69 -21.83
CA ARG A 432 -3.74 -1.78 -22.48
C ARG A 432 -3.04 -2.30 -23.73
N ALA A 433 -2.35 -1.43 -24.46
CA ALA A 433 -1.54 -1.83 -25.61
C ALA A 433 -0.31 -2.67 -25.18
N ILE A 434 0.33 -2.34 -24.05
CA ILE A 434 1.43 -3.13 -23.50
C ILE A 434 0.93 -4.52 -23.10
N ASP A 435 -0.18 -4.61 -22.38
CA ASP A 435 -0.77 -5.90 -21.97
C ASP A 435 -1.15 -6.77 -23.17
N TRP A 436 -1.58 -6.14 -24.27
CA TRP A 436 -1.91 -6.88 -25.49
C TRP A 436 -0.68 -7.38 -26.25
N ILE A 437 0.42 -6.62 -26.22
CA ILE A 437 1.67 -6.96 -26.92
C ILE A 437 2.50 -7.99 -26.14
N VAL A 438 2.47 -7.93 -24.81
CA VAL A 438 3.30 -8.77 -23.93
C VAL A 438 2.46 -9.93 -23.39
N PRO A 439 2.63 -11.17 -23.87
CA PRO A 439 1.88 -12.30 -23.35
C PRO A 439 2.29 -12.63 -21.91
N ASP A 440 1.31 -13.00 -21.07
CA ASP A 440 1.51 -13.34 -19.65
C ASP A 440 2.46 -14.52 -19.44
N VAL A 441 2.46 -15.50 -20.36
CA VAL A 441 3.34 -16.67 -20.34
C VAL A 441 4.38 -16.55 -21.45
N PRO A 442 5.69 -16.69 -21.16
CA PRO A 442 6.70 -16.72 -22.21
C PRO A 442 6.48 -17.89 -23.19
N GLU A 443 6.57 -17.62 -24.50
CA GLU A 443 6.40 -18.63 -25.55
C GLU A 443 7.33 -19.84 -25.36
N SER A 444 8.57 -19.60 -24.93
CA SER A 444 9.54 -20.67 -24.63
C SER A 444 9.05 -21.62 -23.53
N LEU A 445 8.33 -21.08 -22.55
CA LEU A 445 7.76 -21.88 -21.46
C LEU A 445 6.52 -22.63 -21.93
N GLU A 446 5.65 -21.97 -22.70
CA GLU A 446 4.46 -22.61 -23.27
C GLU A 446 4.83 -23.81 -24.16
N LEU A 447 5.86 -23.65 -25.01
CA LEU A 447 6.40 -24.74 -25.83
C LEU A 447 6.98 -25.88 -24.98
N LYS A 448 7.67 -25.54 -23.89
CA LYS A 448 8.23 -26.53 -22.96
C LYS A 448 7.13 -27.35 -22.28
N ILE A 449 6.10 -26.69 -21.75
CA ILE A 449 4.94 -27.35 -21.12
C ILE A 449 4.21 -28.24 -22.13
N LYS A 450 3.98 -27.74 -23.35
CA LYS A 450 3.36 -28.53 -24.43
C LYS A 450 4.20 -29.77 -24.76
N ARG A 451 5.52 -29.63 -24.84
CA ARG A 451 6.44 -30.74 -25.11
C ARG A 451 6.43 -31.79 -24.00
N GLU A 452 6.50 -31.36 -22.74
CA GLU A 452 6.44 -32.26 -21.58
C GLU A 452 5.11 -33.03 -21.53
N ARG A 453 3.98 -32.34 -21.73
CA ARG A 453 2.65 -32.98 -21.80
C ARG A 453 2.55 -33.97 -22.96
N TYR A 454 3.13 -33.65 -24.12
CA TYR A 454 3.17 -34.56 -25.27
C TYR A 454 3.97 -35.83 -24.96
N LEU A 455 5.19 -35.67 -24.43
CA LEU A 455 6.05 -36.80 -24.08
C LEU A 455 5.46 -37.68 -22.97
N ALA A 456 4.81 -37.08 -21.97
CA ALA A 456 4.12 -37.81 -20.91
C ALA A 456 2.98 -38.67 -21.46
N LYS A 457 2.17 -38.13 -22.38
CA LYS A 457 1.10 -38.88 -23.06
C LYS A 457 1.66 -40.02 -23.92
N GLN A 458 2.74 -39.76 -24.65
CA GLN A 458 3.40 -40.78 -25.46
C GLN A 458 3.94 -41.93 -24.59
N ALA A 459 4.65 -41.61 -23.50
CA ALA A 459 5.18 -42.62 -22.58
C ALA A 459 4.07 -43.46 -21.93
N LEU A 460 2.92 -42.86 -21.61
CA LEU A 460 1.78 -43.57 -21.05
C LEU A 460 1.14 -44.53 -22.07
N ALA A 461 1.04 -44.12 -23.35
CA ALA A 461 0.56 -44.98 -24.42
C ALA A 461 1.52 -46.15 -24.68
N GLU A 462 2.83 -45.90 -24.76
CA GLU A 462 3.85 -46.95 -24.96
C GLU A 462 3.86 -47.97 -23.82
N ASN A 463 3.73 -47.50 -22.56
CA ASN A 463 3.62 -48.40 -21.40
C ASN A 463 2.35 -49.27 -21.45
N GLN A 464 1.23 -48.70 -21.91
CA GLN A 464 -0.03 -49.45 -22.05
C GLN A 464 0.07 -50.50 -23.16
N GLU A 465 0.72 -50.19 -24.28
CA GLU A 465 1.01 -51.16 -25.34
C GLU A 465 1.95 -52.28 -24.85
N ALA A 466 2.99 -51.95 -24.10
CA ALA A 466 3.91 -52.92 -23.51
C ALA A 466 3.20 -53.87 -22.53
N LEU A 467 2.31 -53.36 -21.68
CA LEU A 467 1.47 -54.16 -20.79
C LEU A 467 0.55 -55.11 -21.55
N LEU A 468 -0.05 -54.66 -22.65
CA LEU A 468 -0.90 -55.49 -23.51
C LEU A 468 -0.12 -56.58 -24.25
N GLN A 469 1.12 -56.30 -24.67
CA GLN A 469 2.00 -57.31 -25.27
C GLN A 469 2.47 -58.36 -24.25
N ALA A 470 2.79 -57.94 -23.03
CA ALA A 470 3.22 -58.85 -21.95
C ALA A 470 2.10 -59.77 -21.44
N THR A 471 0.83 -59.39 -21.60
CA THR A 471 -0.33 -60.19 -21.18
C THR A 471 -0.89 -61.10 -22.29
N ARG A 472 -0.33 -61.06 -23.50
CA ARG A 472 -0.70 -62.04 -24.54
C ARG A 472 -0.17 -63.43 -24.15
N PRO A 473 -1.03 -64.46 -24.11
CA PRO A 473 -0.57 -65.83 -23.88
C PRO A 473 0.39 -66.24 -25.01
N LEU A 474 1.50 -66.87 -24.63
CA LEU A 474 2.40 -67.54 -25.56
C LEU A 474 1.64 -68.77 -26.10
N ASP A 475 1.08 -68.62 -27.30
CA ASP A 475 0.53 -69.73 -28.08
C ASP A 475 1.61 -70.70 -28.56
#